data_AF-A0A960X9Z5-F1
#
_entry.id   AF-A0A960X9Z5-F1
#
_cell.length_a   1.000
_cell.length_b   1.000
_cell.length_c   1.000
_cell.angle_alpha   90.00
_cell.angle_beta   90.00
_cell.angle_gamma   90.00
#
_symmetry.space_group_name_H-M   'P 1'
#
loop_
_entity.id
_entity.type
_entity.pdbx_description
1 polymer ?
#
loop_
_entity_poly.entity_id
_entity_poly.type
_entity_poly.pdbx_seq_one_letter_code
_entity_poly.pdbx_strand_id
1 'polypeptide(L)'
;MPKRAIYRRNKEILASILKYHVVPDKVTSKDVKTIQAPTLNGKTLDIVVDGEKVTVNGATIEKVYIEGSDSVVHVIDKVVTP
;
A
#
# COMPACT_ATOMS: atom_id res chain seq x y z
N MET A 1 -26.73 -18.97 -11.87
CA MET A 1 -25.39 -18.39 -12.08
C MET A 1 -24.39 -19.06 -11.13
N PRO A 2 -23.20 -19.53 -11.59
CA PRO A 2 -22.40 -20.47 -10.80
C PRO A 2 -21.57 -19.73 -9.74
N LYS A 3 -21.89 -19.97 -8.46
CA LYS A 3 -21.24 -19.35 -7.29
C LYS A 3 -19.71 -19.49 -7.25
N ARG A 4 -19.15 -20.55 -7.88
CA ARG A 4 -17.70 -20.80 -7.97
C ARG A 4 -16.94 -19.74 -8.78
N ALA A 5 -17.51 -19.25 -9.86
CA ALA A 5 -16.89 -18.20 -10.67
C ALA A 5 -16.84 -16.86 -9.92
N ILE A 6 -17.89 -16.56 -9.14
CA ILE A 6 -17.99 -15.36 -8.30
C ILE A 6 -16.95 -15.39 -7.18
N TYR A 7 -16.84 -16.52 -6.46
CA TYR A 7 -15.88 -16.66 -5.36
C TYR A 7 -14.42 -16.54 -5.83
N ARG A 8 -14.09 -17.13 -7.00
CA ARG A 8 -12.76 -17.00 -7.59
C ARG A 8 -12.46 -15.56 -8.01
N ARG A 9 -13.40 -14.88 -8.67
CA ARG A 9 -13.27 -13.46 -9.06
C ARG A 9 -13.04 -12.56 -7.83
N ASN A 10 -13.76 -12.79 -6.73
CA ASN A 10 -13.58 -12.01 -5.50
C ASN A 10 -12.20 -12.23 -4.86
N LYS A 11 -11.66 -13.45 -4.93
CA LYS A 11 -10.29 -13.73 -4.47
C LYS A 11 -9.23 -13.03 -5.31
N GLU A 12 -9.38 -13.06 -6.63
CA GLU A 12 -8.45 -12.40 -7.56
C GLU A 12 -8.46 -10.88 -7.36
N ILE A 13 -9.65 -10.29 -7.17
CA ILE A 13 -9.79 -8.86 -6.83
C ILE A 13 -9.14 -8.54 -5.48
N LEU A 14 -9.41 -9.33 -4.43
CA LEU A 14 -8.83 -9.10 -3.11
C LEU A 14 -7.29 -9.19 -3.16
N ALA A 15 -6.75 -10.22 -3.82
CA ALA A 15 -5.30 -10.36 -3.99
C ALA A 15 -4.69 -9.18 -4.75
N SER A 16 -5.39 -8.67 -5.77
CA SER A 16 -5.00 -7.47 -6.52
C SER A 16 -4.91 -6.25 -5.60
N ILE A 17 -5.95 -6.00 -4.78
CA ILE A 17 -5.98 -4.88 -3.82
C ILE A 17 -4.87 -5.01 -2.78
N LEU A 18 -4.65 -6.19 -2.23
CA LEU A 18 -3.58 -6.39 -1.24
C LEU A 18 -2.20 -6.15 -1.84
N LYS A 19 -1.95 -6.58 -3.09
CA LYS A 19 -0.70 -6.27 -3.82
C LYS A 19 -0.51 -4.77 -4.07
N TYR A 20 -1.58 -4.00 -4.14
CA TYR A 20 -1.51 -2.54 -4.30
C TYR A 20 -1.00 -1.84 -3.04
N HIS A 21 -1.06 -2.50 -1.87
CA HIS A 21 -0.54 -1.95 -0.62
C HIS A 21 0.94 -2.34 -0.37
N VAL A 22 1.58 -3.03 -1.31
CA VAL A 22 2.96 -3.50 -1.16
C VAL A 22 3.86 -2.81 -2.17
N VAL A 23 4.83 -2.04 -1.65
CA VAL A 23 5.94 -1.48 -2.42
C VAL A 23 7.11 -2.47 -2.30
N PRO A 24 7.72 -2.93 -3.42
CA PRO A 24 8.78 -3.92 -3.40
C PRO A 24 10.11 -3.37 -2.84
N ASP A 25 10.26 -2.05 -2.80
CA ASP A 25 11.42 -1.37 -2.25
C ASP A 25 11.24 -1.10 -0.76
N LYS A 26 12.32 -1.26 0.01
CA LYS A 26 12.35 -0.89 1.42
C LYS A 26 12.37 0.64 1.54
N VAL A 27 11.25 1.21 1.97
CA VAL A 27 11.12 2.65 2.24
C VAL A 27 11.05 2.87 3.74
N THR A 28 12.15 3.36 4.33
CA THR A 28 12.18 3.77 5.74
C THR A 28 11.70 5.22 5.89
N SER A 29 11.38 5.65 7.11
CA SER A 29 10.97 7.05 7.37
C SER A 29 12.02 8.09 6.96
N LYS A 30 13.31 7.70 6.83
CA LYS A 30 14.38 8.59 6.35
C LYS A 30 14.40 8.72 4.82
N ASP A 31 13.84 7.74 4.12
CA ASP A 31 13.83 7.66 2.67
C ASP A 31 12.51 8.19 2.08
N VAL A 32 11.49 8.39 2.92
CA VAL A 32 10.18 8.91 2.54
C VAL A 32 10.31 10.31 1.94
N LYS A 33 9.90 10.42 0.68
CA LYS A 33 9.84 11.66 -0.11
C LYS A 33 8.50 11.71 -0.82
N THR A 34 8.10 12.88 -1.30
CA THR A 34 6.96 12.99 -2.19
C THR A 34 7.30 12.33 -3.52
N ILE A 35 6.72 11.16 -3.79
CA ILE A 35 7.03 10.30 -4.94
C ILE A 35 5.81 9.51 -5.39
N GLN A 36 5.86 9.03 -6.63
CA GLN A 36 5.01 7.92 -7.07
C GLN A 36 5.77 6.60 -6.88
N ALA A 37 5.28 5.76 -5.96
CA ALA A 37 5.90 4.49 -5.62
C ALA A 37 5.24 3.34 -6.39
N PRO A 38 5.98 2.54 -7.17
CA PRO A 38 5.42 1.36 -7.84
C PRO A 38 5.04 0.28 -6.82
N THR A 39 3.92 -0.40 -7.08
CA THR A 39 3.39 -1.47 -6.22
C THR A 39 3.51 -2.84 -6.89
N LEU A 40 3.38 -3.92 -6.11
CA LEU A 40 3.30 -5.28 -6.65
C LEU A 40 2.07 -5.54 -7.53
N ASN A 41 1.08 -4.64 -7.52
CA ASN A 41 -0.05 -4.71 -8.45
C ASN A 41 0.28 -4.14 -9.84
N GLY A 42 1.40 -3.44 -9.99
CA GLY A 42 1.79 -2.75 -11.23
C GLY A 42 1.25 -1.33 -11.36
N LYS A 43 0.38 -0.88 -10.45
CA LYS A 43 -0.01 0.53 -10.31
C LYS A 43 0.90 1.25 -9.32
N THR A 44 0.83 2.58 -9.29
CA THR A 44 1.61 3.42 -8.37
C THR A 44 0.75 3.94 -7.21
N LEU A 45 1.38 4.13 -6.05
CA LEU A 45 0.86 4.91 -4.93
C LEU A 45 1.46 6.32 -4.99
N ASP A 46 0.62 7.31 -4.78
CA ASP A 46 1.03 8.70 -4.59
C ASP A 46 1.38 8.91 -3.12
N ILE A 47 2.66 9.01 -2.82
CA ILE A 47 3.16 9.29 -1.47
C ILE A 47 3.44 10.78 -1.41
N VAL A 48 2.79 11.48 -0.47
CA VAL A 48 2.95 12.91 -0.27
C VAL A 48 3.45 13.18 1.14
N VAL A 49 4.55 13.93 1.23
CA VAL A 49 5.13 14.41 2.48
C VAL A 49 4.87 15.90 2.60
N ASP A 50 4.16 16.29 3.66
CA ASP A 50 3.85 17.68 3.99
C ASP A 50 4.17 17.92 5.47
N GLY A 51 5.36 18.47 5.73
CA GLY A 51 5.90 18.60 7.09
C GLY A 51 6.05 17.24 7.77
N GLU A 52 5.39 17.06 8.91
CA GLU A 52 5.36 15.80 9.66
C GLU A 52 4.28 14.82 9.15
N LYS A 53 3.39 15.28 8.27
CA LYS A 53 2.28 14.47 7.76
C LYS A 53 2.71 13.74 6.49
N VAL A 54 2.54 12.42 6.48
CA VAL A 54 2.73 11.58 5.30
C VAL A 54 1.40 10.97 4.91
N THR A 55 1.08 11.05 3.62
CA THR A 55 -0.12 10.42 3.07
C THR A 55 0.21 9.52 1.88
N VAL A 56 -0.62 8.50 1.68
CA VAL A 56 -0.55 7.52 0.60
C VAL A 56 -1.90 7.53 -0.11
N ASN A 57 -2.00 8.05 -1.34
CA ASN A 57 -3.26 8.33 -2.03
C ASN A 57 -4.27 9.09 -1.14
N GLY A 58 -3.77 10.02 -0.32
CA GLY A 58 -4.58 10.77 0.64
C GLY A 58 -5.05 9.97 1.87
N ALA A 59 -4.60 8.74 2.08
CA ALA A 59 -4.70 8.02 3.37
C ALA A 59 -3.56 8.43 4.28
N THR A 60 -3.85 8.74 5.54
CA THR A 60 -2.84 9.23 6.49
C THR A 60 -2.09 8.06 7.10
N ILE A 61 -0.76 8.15 7.17
CA ILE A 61 0.04 7.19 7.95
C ILE A 61 -0.11 7.53 9.43
N GLU A 62 -0.62 6.59 10.23
CA GLU A 62 -0.81 6.77 11.67
C GLU A 62 0.35 6.21 12.49
N LYS A 63 0.92 5.09 12.04
CA LYS A 63 1.98 4.36 12.76
C LYS A 63 2.94 3.71 11.79
N VAL A 64 4.21 3.64 12.19
CA VAL A 64 5.26 2.95 11.43
C VAL A 64 5.86 1.88 12.33
N TYR A 65 5.85 0.64 11.86
CA TYR A 65 6.52 -0.49 12.50
C TYR A 65 7.67 -0.96 11.63
N ILE A 66 8.81 -1.17 12.28
CA ILE A 66 9.95 -1.84 11.64
C ILE A 66 9.85 -3.29 12.08
N GLU A 67 9.24 -4.12 11.23
CA GLU A 67 9.18 -5.56 11.46
C GLU A 67 10.34 -6.22 10.71
N GLY A 68 11.33 -6.69 11.46
CA GLY A 68 12.46 -7.45 10.93
C GLY A 68 13.53 -6.62 10.22
N SER A 69 14.48 -7.32 9.59
CA SER A 69 15.65 -6.70 8.95
C SER A 69 15.31 -6.04 7.60
N ASP A 70 14.29 -6.54 6.90
CA ASP A 70 14.08 -6.26 5.47
C ASP A 70 12.71 -5.63 5.13
N SER A 71 11.83 -5.46 6.11
CA SER A 71 10.49 -4.89 5.90
C SER A 71 10.16 -3.73 6.84
N VAL A 72 9.29 -2.84 6.37
CA VAL A 72 8.69 -1.76 7.16
C VAL A 72 7.19 -1.78 6.88
N VAL A 73 6.38 -1.74 7.93
CA VAL A 73 4.92 -1.70 7.85
C VAL A 73 4.44 -0.31 8.24
N HIS A 74 3.69 0.33 7.35
CA HIS A 74 3.06 1.62 7.60
C HIS A 74 1.55 1.41 7.74
N VAL A 75 0.99 1.77 8.91
CA VAL A 75 -0.45 1.71 9.17
C VAL A 75 -1.11 2.97 8.61
N ILE A 76 -2.17 2.78 7.83
CA ILE A 76 -2.96 3.86 7.23
C ILE A 76 -4.39 3.87 7.76
N ASP A 77 -4.99 5.06 7.83
CA ASP A 77 -6.35 5.31 8.35
C ASP A 77 -7.48 4.76 7.46
N LYS A 78 -7.20 4.42 6.20
CA LYS A 78 -8.17 3.86 5.26
C LYS A 78 -7.53 2.97 4.19
N VAL A 79 -8.30 2.02 3.69
CA VAL A 79 -7.90 1.17 2.55
C VAL A 79 -7.76 2.03 1.29
N VAL A 80 -6.65 1.86 0.57
CA VAL A 80 -6.43 2.52 -0.72
C VAL A 80 -6.75 1.56 -1.86
N THR A 81 -7.43 2.06 -2.88
CA THR A 81 -7.79 1.27 -4.06
C THR A 81 -7.01 1.75 -5.28
N PRO A 82 -6.62 0.83 -6.20
CA PRO A 82 -5.85 1.16 -7.40
C PRO A 82 -6.58 2.09 -8.37
#